data_AF-A0AAW1BIA4-F1
#
_entry.id   AF-A0AAW1BIA4-F1
#
_cell.length_a   1.000
_cell.length_b   1.000
_cell.length_c   1.000
_cell.angle_alpha   90.00
_cell.angle_beta   90.00
_cell.angle_gamma   90.00
#
_symmetry.space_group_name_H-M   'P 1'
#
loop_
_entity.id
_entity.type
_entity.pdbx_description
1 polymer ?
#
loop_
_entity_poly.entity_id
_entity_poly.type
_entity_poly.pdbx_seq_one_letter_code
_entity_poly.pdbx_strand_id
1 'polypeptide(L)'
;MVLPGLWESFRFRRAHLALLSCFCTRMLRQVLHRGLRTSFARLGHFVASHPVFFASAPVLISILLGASFSKYQIEESVEHLLAPKHSLAKIERNLVNSLFPVNRSKHRLYSDLQTPGRYGRVIITSFVKANMLDQHHTDLILKLHSAVTRIQVQRPGFNYTFAHICILNNDKSCIVDDIIHVLKELKAARLSNQTNFAITYPITHLKDGREVYNGHQLGGVTVHSKDRVKSAEAIQLTYYLQAINSLNDIVAEKWESNFCDTVELFQKFNRNVTMYPFTSSSLQKDFQKTSRVSEHYLTTSLVLVVILAMLCCSMQDCVRSKPWLGLLGLLTVTLATLTAAGIINLTGGKYNSTFLGIPFIMLGHGLYGTFEMLSSWRKTREDQHVKERTAAVFADSMLSFSLTTAMYLVTFGIGASPFTNIEAARIFCCNSCIAIFFNYLYVLSFYGSSLVFTGYIENNYQHSIFCRKVSEESDLSNIVATATRTMEYTTAQQKYFSNYSPVIGCAFKSDPYTVQVLVFDSISHILSLLCHFTCDTNFSATVKEKKEREENS
;
A
#
# COMPACT_ATOMS: atom_id res chain seq x y z
N MET A 1 39.84 52.08 34.32
CA MET A 1 40.63 51.27 33.37
C MET A 1 40.58 49.79 33.78
N VAL A 2 39.41 49.14 33.79
CA VAL A 2 39.26 47.73 34.26
C VAL A 2 38.24 46.91 33.42
N LEU A 3 37.60 47.49 32.41
CA LEU A 3 36.61 46.76 31.59
C LEU A 3 37.15 45.92 30.41
N PRO A 4 38.33 46.16 29.81
CA PRO A 4 38.80 45.33 28.69
C PRO A 4 39.28 43.91 29.10
N GLY A 5 39.90 43.77 30.29
CA GLY A 5 40.50 42.50 30.73
C GLY A 5 39.48 41.44 31.19
N LEU A 6 38.29 41.85 31.65
CA LEU A 6 37.23 40.90 32.03
C LEU A 6 36.55 40.27 30.81
N TRP A 7 36.49 40.98 29.69
CA TRP A 7 35.84 40.50 28.47
C TRP A 7 36.66 39.43 27.75
N GLU A 8 38.00 39.55 27.72
CA GLU A 8 38.87 38.48 27.19
C GLU A 8 38.89 37.23 28.09
N SER A 9 38.88 37.40 29.42
CA SER A 9 38.77 36.28 30.37
C SER A 9 37.44 35.52 30.25
N PHE A 10 36.32 36.23 29.99
CA PHE A 10 35.03 35.60 29.71
C PHE A 10 34.98 34.89 28.35
N ARG A 11 35.62 35.44 27.31
CA ARG A 11 35.70 34.81 25.98
C ARG A 11 36.53 33.52 26.02
N PHE A 12 37.64 33.53 26.75
CA PHE A 12 38.50 32.36 26.94
C PHE A 12 37.83 31.28 27.80
N ARG A 13 37.11 31.67 28.88
CA ARG A 13 36.32 30.73 29.70
C ARG A 13 35.13 30.13 28.96
N ARG A 14 34.44 30.86 28.08
CA ARG A 14 33.32 30.34 27.27
C ARG A 14 33.78 29.37 26.19
N ALA A 15 34.94 29.64 25.57
CA ALA A 15 35.59 28.71 24.64
C ALA A 15 36.07 27.43 25.36
N HIS A 16 36.69 27.55 26.54
CA HIS A 16 37.07 26.40 27.37
C HIS A 16 35.86 25.61 27.88
N LEU A 17 34.75 26.25 28.29
CA LEU A 17 33.52 25.54 28.70
C LEU A 17 32.85 24.83 27.52
N ALA A 18 32.83 25.42 26.33
CA ALA A 18 32.32 24.79 25.11
C ALA A 18 33.22 23.62 24.66
N LEU A 19 34.55 23.77 24.77
CA LEU A 19 35.52 22.70 24.53
C LEU A 19 35.41 21.59 25.56
N LEU A 20 35.27 21.89 26.86
CA LEU A 20 35.05 20.88 27.92
C LEU A 20 33.68 20.20 27.80
N SER A 21 32.63 20.94 27.42
CA SER A 21 31.32 20.37 27.06
C SER A 21 31.43 19.42 25.87
N CYS A 22 32.15 19.83 24.82
CA CYS A 22 32.41 19.01 23.63
C CYS A 22 33.34 17.81 23.92
N PHE A 23 34.30 17.96 24.82
CA PHE A 23 35.23 16.90 25.23
C PHE A 23 34.54 15.89 26.16
N CYS A 24 33.73 16.37 27.11
CA CYS A 24 32.93 15.55 28.00
C CYS A 24 31.83 14.79 27.24
N THR A 25 31.17 15.44 26.27
CA THR A 25 30.22 14.75 25.37
C THR A 25 30.93 13.75 24.44
N ARG A 26 32.15 14.04 23.96
CA ARG A 26 32.97 13.08 23.20
C ARG A 26 33.41 11.89 24.05
N MET A 27 33.87 12.10 25.29
CA MET A 27 34.23 11.02 26.20
C MET A 27 33.00 10.20 26.62
N LEU A 28 31.88 10.84 26.94
CA LEU A 28 30.62 10.17 27.24
C LEU A 28 30.12 9.35 26.05
N ARG A 29 30.18 9.90 24.83
CA ARG A 29 29.86 9.16 23.60
C ARG A 29 30.78 7.96 23.42
N GLN A 30 32.08 8.10 23.65
CA GLN A 30 33.03 6.99 23.51
C GLN A 30 32.81 5.90 24.57
N VAL A 31 32.52 6.28 25.82
CA VAL A 31 32.20 5.33 26.91
C VAL A 31 30.88 4.62 26.62
N LEU A 32 29.84 5.35 26.21
CA LEU A 32 28.55 4.77 25.83
C LEU A 32 28.69 3.83 24.63
N HIS A 33 29.42 4.24 23.60
CA HIS A 33 29.68 3.43 22.41
C HIS A 33 30.45 2.15 22.76
N ARG A 34 31.50 2.23 23.59
CA ARG A 34 32.24 1.06 24.07
C ARG A 34 31.36 0.15 24.94
N GLY A 35 30.55 0.72 25.82
CA GLY A 35 29.62 -0.02 26.68
C GLY A 35 28.58 -0.78 25.88
N LEU A 36 27.91 -0.11 24.93
CA LEU A 36 26.93 -0.72 24.04
C LEU A 36 27.57 -1.79 23.15
N ARG A 37 28.74 -1.52 22.56
CA ARG A 37 29.49 -2.49 21.78
C ARG A 37 29.82 -3.74 22.59
N THR A 38 30.24 -3.58 23.84
CA THR A 38 30.52 -4.71 24.74
C THR A 38 29.24 -5.48 25.10
N SER A 39 28.13 -4.79 25.30
CA SER A 39 26.83 -5.41 25.57
C SER A 39 26.36 -6.26 24.38
N PHE A 40 26.41 -5.69 23.16
CA PHE A 40 26.09 -6.43 21.94
C PHE A 40 27.05 -7.59 21.68
N ALA A 41 28.34 -7.46 22.00
CA ALA A 41 29.29 -8.57 21.93
C ALA A 41 28.89 -9.73 22.85
N ARG A 42 28.52 -9.44 24.10
CA ARG A 42 28.02 -10.46 25.05
C ARG A 42 26.73 -11.09 24.55
N LEU A 43 25.81 -10.30 23.99
CA LEU A 43 24.57 -10.80 23.40
C LEU A 43 24.86 -11.75 22.23
N GLY A 44 25.75 -11.38 21.31
CA GLY A 44 26.16 -12.23 20.19
C GLY A 44 26.81 -13.53 20.64
N HIS A 45 27.65 -13.48 21.69
CA HIS A 45 28.24 -14.68 22.29
C HIS A 45 27.18 -15.60 22.93
N PHE A 46 26.18 -15.02 23.57
CA PHE A 46 25.07 -15.75 24.17
C PHE A 46 24.20 -16.45 23.11
N VAL A 47 23.85 -15.74 22.03
CA VAL A 47 23.13 -16.32 20.88
C VAL A 47 23.93 -17.45 20.24
N ALA A 48 25.25 -17.25 20.04
CA ALA A 48 26.13 -18.27 19.48
C ALA A 48 26.33 -19.51 20.37
N SER A 49 26.06 -19.38 21.67
CA SER A 49 26.13 -20.50 22.61
C SER A 49 24.86 -21.37 22.59
N HIS A 50 23.71 -20.80 22.21
CA HIS A 50 22.42 -21.51 22.15
C HIS A 50 21.69 -21.32 20.80
N PRO A 51 22.33 -21.62 19.65
CA PRO A 51 21.79 -21.28 18.33
C PRO A 51 20.49 -22.02 17.98
N VAL A 52 20.30 -23.25 18.48
CA VAL A 52 19.08 -24.04 18.20
C VAL A 52 17.85 -23.40 18.84
N PHE A 53 17.98 -22.90 20.06
CA PHE A 53 16.88 -22.23 20.77
C PHE A 53 16.47 -20.93 20.07
N PHE A 54 17.46 -20.09 19.73
CA PHE A 54 17.21 -18.80 19.08
C PHE A 54 16.76 -18.92 17.62
N ALA A 55 17.01 -20.05 16.96
CA ALA A 55 16.44 -20.35 15.64
C ALA A 55 15.00 -20.90 15.71
N SER A 56 14.67 -21.73 16.71
CA SER A 56 13.35 -22.37 16.80
C SER A 56 12.28 -21.47 17.44
N ALA A 57 12.63 -20.66 18.44
CA ALA A 57 11.66 -19.83 19.15
C ALA A 57 10.91 -18.81 18.27
N PRO A 58 11.57 -18.04 17.38
CA PRO A 58 10.89 -17.12 16.46
C PRO A 58 9.92 -17.83 15.52
N VAL A 59 10.31 -19.01 15.00
CA VAL A 59 9.46 -19.80 14.10
C VAL A 59 8.20 -20.27 14.83
N LEU A 60 8.35 -20.79 16.06
CA LEU A 60 7.21 -21.24 16.86
C LEU A 60 6.25 -20.09 17.19
N ILE A 61 6.77 -18.94 17.61
CA ILE A 61 5.98 -17.73 17.89
C ILE A 61 5.22 -17.28 16.64
N SER A 62 5.87 -17.27 15.48
CA SER A 62 5.24 -16.93 14.21
C SER A 62 4.14 -17.88 13.80
N ILE A 63 4.31 -19.19 14.00
CA ILE A 63 3.28 -20.19 13.68
C ILE A 63 2.08 -20.03 14.62
N LEU A 64 2.32 -19.87 15.93
CA LEU A 64 1.26 -19.70 16.93
C LEU A 64 0.44 -18.43 16.68
N LEU A 65 1.11 -17.29 16.42
CA LEU A 65 0.42 -16.04 16.09
C LEU A 65 -0.20 -16.08 14.69
N GLY A 66 0.44 -16.77 13.74
CA GLY A 66 -0.06 -16.99 12.38
C GLY A 66 -1.34 -17.82 12.32
N ALA A 67 -1.58 -18.74 13.26
CA ALA A 67 -2.83 -19.50 13.35
C ALA A 67 -4.07 -18.60 13.54
N SER A 68 -3.89 -17.36 14.03
CA SER A 68 -4.97 -16.38 14.17
C SER A 68 -5.64 -16.03 12.85
N PHE A 69 -4.98 -16.21 11.69
CA PHE A 69 -5.51 -15.91 10.35
C PHE A 69 -6.85 -16.61 10.04
N SER A 70 -7.23 -17.63 10.80
CA SER A 70 -8.58 -18.20 10.79
C SER A 70 -9.71 -17.18 11.04
N LYS A 71 -9.46 -16.07 11.74
CA LYS A 71 -10.43 -14.99 12.04
C LYS A 71 -10.25 -13.74 11.16
N TYR A 72 -9.73 -13.90 9.96
CA TYR A 72 -9.47 -12.80 9.04
C TYR A 72 -10.75 -12.01 8.69
N GLN A 73 -10.75 -10.70 8.98
CA GLN A 73 -11.82 -9.77 8.61
C GLN A 73 -11.26 -8.63 7.75
N ILE A 74 -11.97 -8.28 6.69
CA ILE A 74 -11.63 -7.18 5.79
C ILE A 74 -12.50 -5.97 6.14
N GLU A 75 -11.91 -4.78 6.20
CA GLU A 75 -12.66 -3.52 6.26
C GLU A 75 -12.97 -3.06 4.83
N GLU A 76 -14.25 -3.05 4.49
CA GLU A 76 -14.71 -2.72 3.15
C GLU A 76 -15.10 -1.24 2.97
N SER A 77 -15.35 -0.54 4.08
CA SER A 77 -15.89 0.81 4.02
C SER A 77 -14.82 1.87 3.76
N VAL A 78 -14.83 2.43 2.55
CA VAL A 78 -13.88 3.48 2.12
C VAL A 78 -14.01 4.74 2.99
N GLU A 79 -15.25 5.11 3.39
CA GLU A 79 -15.50 6.27 4.26
C GLU A 79 -14.84 6.09 5.64
N HIS A 80 -14.87 4.89 6.22
CA HIS A 80 -14.22 4.64 7.51
C HIS A 80 -12.70 4.74 7.42
N LEU A 81 -12.12 4.22 6.33
CA LEU A 81 -10.68 4.15 6.12
C LEU A 81 -10.07 5.53 5.83
N LEU A 82 -10.72 6.34 4.98
CA LEU A 82 -10.15 7.57 4.45
C LEU A 82 -10.70 8.85 5.12
N ALA A 83 -11.94 8.83 5.63
CA ALA A 83 -12.52 10.02 6.24
C ALA A 83 -12.07 10.17 7.70
N PRO A 84 -11.67 11.37 8.15
CA PRO A 84 -11.20 11.59 9.52
C PRO A 84 -12.22 11.13 10.57
N LYS A 85 -11.79 10.34 11.57
CA LYS A 85 -12.69 9.74 12.57
C LYS A 85 -13.34 10.79 13.47
N HIS A 86 -12.56 11.79 13.88
CA HIS A 86 -12.99 12.89 14.72
C HIS A 86 -12.98 14.18 13.89
N SER A 87 -14.04 14.37 13.10
CA SER A 87 -14.25 15.59 12.33
C SER A 87 -15.56 16.26 12.74
N LEU A 88 -15.62 17.59 12.63
CA LEU A 88 -16.84 18.36 12.85
C LEU A 88 -17.98 17.83 11.99
N ALA A 89 -17.71 17.50 10.72
CA ALA A 89 -18.68 16.91 9.81
C ALA A 89 -19.28 15.58 10.31
N LYS A 90 -18.50 14.70 10.96
CA LYS A 90 -19.04 13.47 11.56
C LYS A 90 -19.88 13.74 12.80
N ILE A 91 -19.52 14.76 13.60
CA ILE A 91 -20.29 15.18 14.77
C ILE A 91 -21.64 15.78 14.32
N GLU A 92 -21.60 16.70 13.35
CA GLU A 92 -22.79 17.28 12.73
C GLU A 92 -23.67 16.21 12.12
N ARG A 93 -23.09 15.26 11.37
CA ARG A 93 -23.86 14.14 10.81
C ARG A 93 -24.50 13.28 11.89
N ASN A 94 -23.80 12.99 12.99
CA ASN A 94 -24.39 12.26 14.12
C ASN A 94 -25.53 13.04 14.77
N LEU A 95 -25.37 14.36 14.92
CA LEU A 95 -26.41 15.24 15.45
C LEU A 95 -27.63 15.26 14.53
N VAL A 96 -27.44 15.45 13.21
CA VAL A 96 -28.52 15.46 12.21
C VAL A 96 -29.19 14.09 12.12
N ASN A 97 -28.44 12.99 12.22
CA ASN A 97 -29.02 11.64 12.33
C ASN A 97 -29.85 11.44 13.61
N SER A 98 -29.47 12.08 14.72
CA SER A 98 -30.18 11.96 15.99
C SER A 98 -31.44 12.85 16.04
N LEU A 99 -31.38 14.05 15.47
CA LEU A 99 -32.48 15.01 15.42
C LEU A 99 -33.51 14.64 14.34
N PHE A 100 -33.04 14.14 13.20
CA PHE A 100 -33.86 13.75 12.07
C PHE A 100 -33.65 12.26 11.76
N PRO A 101 -34.01 11.35 12.68
CA PRO A 101 -33.76 9.94 12.51
C PRO A 101 -34.42 9.45 11.24
N VAL A 102 -33.62 8.77 10.41
CA VAL A 102 -34.10 8.16 9.18
C VAL A 102 -34.89 6.90 9.52
N ASN A 103 -36.16 7.07 9.92
CA ASN A 103 -37.09 5.96 10.08
C ASN A 103 -37.34 5.35 8.69
N ARG A 104 -36.57 4.29 8.38
CA ARG A 104 -36.50 3.63 7.07
C ARG A 104 -37.84 3.02 6.61
N SER A 105 -38.84 3.01 7.49
CA SER A 105 -40.19 2.49 7.27
C SER A 105 -41.21 3.51 6.76
N LYS A 106 -40.94 4.83 6.90
CA LYS A 106 -41.87 5.89 6.49
C LYS A 106 -41.39 6.57 5.20
N HIS A 107 -42.36 6.87 4.34
CA HIS A 107 -42.27 7.58 3.06
C HIS A 107 -41.33 8.78 3.15
N ARG A 108 -40.39 8.87 2.21
CA ARG A 108 -39.40 9.95 2.18
C ARG A 108 -39.15 10.42 0.76
N LEU A 109 -39.05 11.72 0.59
CA LEU A 109 -38.42 12.29 -0.59
C LEU A 109 -36.92 12.01 -0.53
N TYR A 110 -36.30 11.88 -1.69
CA TYR A 110 -34.86 11.71 -1.81
C TYR A 110 -34.07 12.85 -1.13
N SER A 111 -34.62 14.07 -1.10
CA SER A 111 -34.07 15.22 -0.37
C SER A 111 -33.86 14.99 1.12
N ASP A 112 -34.57 14.03 1.72
CA ASP A 112 -34.56 13.77 3.17
C ASP A 112 -33.50 12.73 3.56
N LEU A 113 -32.82 12.13 2.57
CA LEU A 113 -31.75 11.17 2.77
C LEU A 113 -30.42 11.91 2.99
N GLN A 114 -30.03 12.05 4.26
CA GLN A 114 -28.69 12.53 4.65
C GLN A 114 -27.57 11.64 4.09
N THR A 115 -27.92 10.35 4.04
CA THR A 115 -27.27 9.17 3.49
C THR A 115 -27.70 8.75 2.09
N PRO A 116 -27.03 8.93 0.92
CA PRO A 116 -27.55 8.26 -0.27
C PRO A 116 -27.42 6.76 0.02
N GLY A 117 -28.55 6.07 0.11
CA GLY A 117 -28.59 4.64 0.39
C GLY A 117 -28.03 3.84 -0.77
N ARG A 118 -28.55 2.65 -1.02
CA ARG A 118 -28.23 1.96 -2.27
C ARG A 118 -28.94 2.63 -3.43
N TYR A 119 -28.24 2.80 -4.55
CA TYR A 119 -28.79 3.41 -5.75
C TYR A 119 -28.00 2.96 -6.99
N GLY A 120 -28.69 2.98 -8.13
CA GLY A 120 -28.08 2.90 -9.45
C GLY A 120 -28.28 4.22 -10.18
N ARG A 121 -27.21 4.80 -10.72
CA ARG A 121 -27.22 6.03 -11.49
C ARG A 121 -26.61 5.78 -12.86
N VAL A 122 -27.14 6.42 -13.90
CA VAL A 122 -26.57 6.37 -15.24
C VAL A 122 -26.57 7.76 -15.84
N ILE A 123 -25.42 8.15 -16.41
CA ILE A 123 -25.29 9.36 -17.21
C ILE A 123 -25.26 8.96 -18.67
N ILE A 124 -26.10 9.60 -19.47
CA ILE A 124 -26.32 9.29 -20.88
C ILE A 124 -25.91 10.50 -21.71
N THR A 125 -25.05 10.30 -22.70
CA THR A 125 -24.45 11.35 -23.53
C THR A 125 -24.39 10.90 -25.00
N SER A 126 -24.39 11.85 -25.94
CA SER A 126 -24.08 11.54 -27.35
C SER A 126 -22.59 11.64 -27.61
N PHE A 127 -22.08 10.79 -28.50
CA PHE A 127 -20.72 10.90 -29.02
C PHE A 127 -20.47 12.24 -29.75
N VAL A 128 -21.48 12.83 -30.38
CA VAL A 128 -21.35 14.03 -31.23
C VAL A 128 -21.90 15.29 -30.55
N LYS A 129 -22.06 15.28 -29.21
CA LYS A 129 -22.76 16.36 -28.46
C LYS A 129 -24.14 16.69 -29.05
N ALA A 130 -24.83 15.68 -29.57
CA ALA A 130 -26.19 15.83 -30.07
C ALA A 130 -27.17 16.11 -28.91
N ASN A 131 -28.32 16.67 -29.25
CA ASN A 131 -29.37 16.96 -28.29
C ASN A 131 -30.00 15.67 -27.74
N MET A 132 -29.84 15.41 -26.45
CA MET A 132 -30.44 14.27 -25.75
C MET A 132 -31.96 14.35 -25.64
N LEU A 133 -32.54 15.54 -25.86
CA LEU A 133 -33.98 15.73 -25.89
C LEU A 133 -34.61 15.39 -27.25
N ASP A 134 -33.84 15.05 -28.28
CA ASP A 134 -34.39 14.66 -29.58
C ASP A 134 -35.25 13.39 -29.48
N GLN A 135 -36.16 13.19 -30.44
CA GLN A 135 -37.10 12.07 -30.42
C GLN A 135 -36.39 10.71 -30.33
N HIS A 136 -35.35 10.52 -31.14
CA HIS A 136 -34.58 9.27 -31.17
C HIS A 136 -33.93 8.96 -29.81
N HIS A 137 -33.25 9.95 -29.21
CA HIS A 137 -32.59 9.79 -27.92
C HIS A 137 -33.60 9.61 -26.78
N THR A 138 -34.69 10.38 -26.78
CA THR A 138 -35.79 10.25 -25.80
C THR A 138 -36.38 8.84 -25.81
N ASP A 139 -36.65 8.27 -26.99
CA ASP A 139 -37.17 6.91 -27.12
C ASP A 139 -36.19 5.86 -26.61
N LEU A 140 -34.89 6.05 -26.87
CA LEU A 140 -33.83 5.17 -26.41
C LEU A 140 -33.69 5.21 -24.87
N ILE A 141 -33.76 6.40 -24.28
CA ILE A 141 -33.72 6.59 -22.81
C ILE A 141 -34.94 5.91 -22.15
N LEU A 142 -36.14 6.06 -22.73
CA LEU A 142 -37.34 5.40 -22.21
C LEU A 142 -37.26 3.87 -22.35
N LYS A 143 -36.66 3.36 -23.43
CA LYS A 143 -36.37 1.91 -23.59
C LYS A 143 -35.39 1.43 -22.52
N LEU A 144 -34.31 2.16 -22.25
CA LEU A 144 -33.36 1.85 -21.18
C LEU A 144 -34.07 1.81 -19.81
N HIS A 145 -34.91 2.80 -19.51
CA HIS A 145 -35.68 2.83 -18.28
C HIS A 145 -36.59 1.59 -18.13
N SER A 146 -37.23 1.16 -19.23
CA SER A 146 -38.03 -0.08 -19.23
C SER A 146 -37.20 -1.35 -19.01
N ALA A 147 -35.96 -1.39 -19.51
CA ALA A 147 -35.06 -2.51 -19.30
C ALA A 147 -34.58 -2.57 -17.84
N VAL A 148 -34.19 -1.44 -17.26
CA VAL A 148 -33.74 -1.33 -15.87
C VAL A 148 -34.83 -1.72 -14.87
N THR A 149 -36.07 -1.25 -15.08
CA THR A 149 -37.20 -1.57 -14.20
C THR A 149 -37.62 -3.05 -14.26
N ARG A 150 -37.29 -3.76 -15.34
CA ARG A 150 -37.54 -5.20 -15.53
C ARG A 150 -36.42 -6.10 -15.04
N ILE A 151 -35.30 -5.55 -14.54
CA ILE A 151 -34.21 -6.35 -13.98
C ILE A 151 -34.77 -7.26 -12.87
N GLN A 152 -34.44 -8.55 -12.96
CA GLN A 152 -34.83 -9.57 -11.99
C GLN A 152 -33.60 -10.04 -11.23
N VAL A 153 -33.72 -10.12 -9.91
CA VAL A 153 -32.74 -10.75 -9.02
C VAL A 153 -33.33 -12.04 -8.50
N GLN A 154 -32.77 -13.16 -8.95
CA GLN A 154 -33.22 -14.49 -8.56
C GLN A 154 -32.68 -14.82 -7.16
N ARG A 155 -33.58 -15.22 -6.26
CA ARG A 155 -33.27 -15.77 -4.94
C ARG A 155 -34.08 -17.07 -4.77
N PRO A 156 -33.65 -18.02 -3.93
CA PRO A 156 -34.45 -19.22 -3.70
C PRO A 156 -35.83 -18.83 -3.17
N GLY A 157 -36.88 -19.18 -3.92
CA GLY A 157 -38.28 -18.95 -3.57
C GLY A 157 -38.92 -17.66 -4.09
N PHE A 158 -38.17 -16.66 -4.59
CA PHE A 158 -38.76 -15.41 -5.11
C PHE A 158 -37.83 -14.65 -6.07
N ASN A 159 -38.42 -14.09 -7.14
CA ASN A 159 -37.71 -13.22 -8.09
C ASN A 159 -38.03 -11.76 -7.80
N TYR A 160 -37.05 -11.03 -7.26
CA TYR A 160 -37.20 -9.62 -6.94
C TYR A 160 -37.05 -8.77 -8.19
N THR A 161 -38.01 -7.89 -8.44
CA THR A 161 -37.93 -6.84 -9.47
C THR A 161 -37.67 -5.48 -8.83
N PHE A 162 -37.35 -4.45 -9.63
CA PHE A 162 -37.17 -3.09 -9.13
C PHE A 162 -38.35 -2.60 -8.27
N ALA A 163 -39.59 -2.95 -8.62
CA ALA A 163 -40.79 -2.58 -7.88
C ALA A 163 -40.81 -3.07 -6.42
N HIS A 164 -40.09 -4.15 -6.11
CA HIS A 164 -40.04 -4.74 -4.77
C HIS A 164 -38.94 -4.12 -3.89
N ILE A 165 -37.98 -3.43 -4.49
CA ILE A 165 -36.78 -2.92 -3.80
C ILE A 165 -36.61 -1.40 -3.94
N CYS A 166 -37.48 -0.71 -4.69
CA CYS A 166 -37.42 0.73 -4.86
C CYS A 166 -37.87 1.46 -3.58
N ILE A 167 -37.49 2.73 -3.45
CA ILE A 167 -38.11 3.61 -2.44
C ILE A 167 -39.53 3.96 -2.88
N LEU A 168 -40.50 3.78 -1.98
CA LEU A 168 -41.91 4.01 -2.24
C LEU A 168 -42.33 5.44 -1.88
N ASN A 169 -43.11 6.06 -2.75
CA ASN A 169 -43.82 7.31 -2.49
C ASN A 169 -45.08 7.07 -1.63
N ASN A 170 -45.73 8.14 -1.17
CA ASN A 170 -47.00 8.10 -0.43
C ASN A 170 -48.08 7.24 -1.11
N ASP A 171 -48.09 7.21 -2.45
CA ASP A 171 -49.04 6.45 -3.26
C ASP A 171 -48.61 4.98 -3.49
N LYS A 172 -47.59 4.49 -2.77
CA LYS A 172 -46.96 3.16 -2.94
C LYS A 172 -46.39 2.91 -4.35
N SER A 173 -46.10 3.96 -5.09
CA SER A 173 -45.37 3.91 -6.37
C SER A 173 -43.87 4.10 -6.13
N CYS A 174 -43.03 3.53 -7.00
CA CYS A 174 -41.57 3.75 -6.91
C CYS A 174 -41.21 5.20 -7.21
N ILE A 175 -40.38 5.81 -6.37
CA ILE A 175 -39.76 7.10 -6.64
C ILE A 175 -38.68 6.90 -7.70
N VAL A 176 -38.84 7.59 -8.83
CA VAL A 176 -37.87 7.65 -9.93
C VAL A 176 -37.70 9.12 -10.29
N ASP A 177 -36.54 9.50 -10.82
CA ASP A 177 -36.29 10.87 -11.27
C ASP A 177 -37.41 11.40 -12.19
N ASP A 178 -37.94 12.56 -11.83
CA ASP A 178 -39.08 13.19 -12.51
C ASP A 178 -38.81 13.53 -13.98
N ILE A 179 -37.54 13.59 -14.41
CA ILE A 179 -37.18 13.71 -15.82
C ILE A 179 -37.81 12.61 -16.68
N ILE A 180 -38.04 11.41 -16.13
CA ILE A 180 -38.73 10.33 -16.85
C ILE A 180 -40.17 10.73 -17.18
N HIS A 181 -40.86 11.43 -16.28
CA HIS A 181 -42.20 11.95 -16.52
C HIS A 181 -42.18 13.06 -17.58
N VAL A 182 -41.21 13.99 -17.50
CA VAL A 182 -40.99 15.05 -18.50
C VAL A 182 -40.74 14.45 -19.90
N LEU A 183 -39.91 13.40 -20.01
CA LEU A 183 -39.61 12.74 -21.28
C LEU A 183 -40.83 11.99 -21.85
N LYS A 184 -41.67 11.40 -20.99
CA LYS A 184 -42.94 10.77 -21.41
C LYS A 184 -43.93 11.82 -21.92
N GLU A 185 -44.08 12.95 -21.23
CA GLU A 185 -44.93 14.05 -21.70
C GLU A 185 -44.40 14.67 -22.99
N LEU A 186 -43.09 14.85 -23.12
CA LEU A 186 -42.44 15.33 -24.34
C LEU A 186 -42.73 14.40 -25.52
N LYS A 187 -42.66 13.08 -25.30
CA LYS A 187 -43.02 12.08 -26.31
C LYS A 187 -44.51 12.15 -26.67
N ALA A 188 -45.39 12.26 -25.68
CA ALA A 188 -46.83 12.35 -25.91
C ALA A 188 -47.22 13.64 -26.66
N ALA A 189 -46.60 14.78 -26.32
CA ALA A 189 -46.80 16.05 -27.00
C ALA A 189 -46.38 16.00 -28.47
N ARG A 190 -45.25 15.35 -28.77
CA ARG A 190 -44.80 15.08 -30.15
C ARG A 190 -45.78 14.22 -30.93
N LEU A 191 -46.29 13.14 -30.32
CA LEU A 191 -47.28 12.26 -30.95
C LEU A 191 -48.62 12.97 -31.21
N SER A 192 -49.00 13.91 -30.36
CA SER A 192 -50.23 14.70 -30.49
C SER A 192 -50.06 15.97 -31.35
N ASN A 193 -48.89 16.22 -31.97
CA ASN A 193 -48.54 17.48 -32.65
C ASN A 193 -48.80 18.74 -31.81
N GLN A 194 -48.77 18.64 -30.48
CA GLN A 194 -48.92 19.79 -29.59
C GLN A 194 -47.57 20.48 -29.40
N THR A 195 -47.44 21.70 -29.94
CA THR A 195 -46.22 22.54 -29.81
C THR A 195 -46.08 23.23 -28.46
N ASN A 196 -47.07 23.10 -27.58
CA ASN A 196 -47.17 23.91 -26.36
C ASN A 196 -46.39 23.36 -25.17
N PHE A 197 -45.88 22.13 -25.24
CA PHE A 197 -45.04 21.60 -24.16
C PHE A 197 -43.60 22.08 -24.33
N ALA A 198 -43.23 23.09 -23.53
CA ALA A 198 -41.88 23.62 -23.47
C ALA A 198 -41.23 23.21 -22.15
N ILE A 199 -40.06 22.58 -22.22
CA ILE A 199 -39.25 22.28 -21.04
C ILE A 199 -38.57 23.58 -20.61
N THR A 200 -38.76 23.98 -19.35
CA THR A 200 -38.11 25.15 -18.75
C THR A 200 -37.00 24.72 -17.77
N TYR A 201 -35.99 25.56 -17.60
CA TYR A 201 -34.83 25.29 -16.75
C TYR A 201 -34.65 26.43 -15.73
N PRO A 202 -34.46 26.13 -14.43
CA PRO A 202 -34.19 24.82 -13.83
C PRO A 202 -35.43 24.07 -13.31
N ILE A 203 -36.62 24.65 -13.46
CA ILE A 203 -37.91 24.06 -13.02
C ILE A 203 -38.83 23.95 -14.22
N THR A 204 -39.38 22.76 -14.47
CA THR A 204 -40.43 22.50 -15.48
C THR A 204 -41.76 22.25 -14.81
N HIS A 205 -42.83 22.87 -15.32
CA HIS A 205 -44.20 22.61 -14.87
C HIS A 205 -44.82 21.50 -15.74
N LEU A 206 -45.24 20.40 -15.12
CA LEU A 206 -45.97 19.32 -15.79
C LEU A 206 -47.44 19.69 -15.98
N LYS A 207 -48.14 18.97 -16.87
CA LYS A 207 -49.58 19.15 -17.08
C LYS A 207 -50.42 18.89 -15.82
N ASP A 208 -49.91 18.08 -14.90
CA ASP A 208 -50.52 17.78 -13.59
C ASP A 208 -50.42 18.95 -12.58
N GLY A 209 -49.78 20.08 -12.96
CA GLY A 209 -49.52 21.21 -12.06
C GLY A 209 -48.32 21.02 -11.13
N ARG A 210 -47.61 19.88 -11.22
CA ARG A 210 -46.41 19.59 -10.43
C ARG A 210 -45.19 20.34 -10.97
N GLU A 211 -44.42 20.94 -10.06
CA GLU A 211 -43.14 21.56 -10.35
C GLU A 211 -42.02 20.53 -10.24
N VAL A 212 -41.23 20.38 -11.30
CA VAL A 212 -40.13 19.41 -11.37
C VAL A 212 -38.82 20.14 -11.54
N TYR A 213 -37.91 19.95 -10.58
CA TYR A 213 -36.55 20.48 -10.65
C TYR A 213 -35.66 19.57 -11.50
N ASN A 214 -35.35 20.01 -12.73
CA ASN A 214 -34.55 19.27 -13.69
C ASN A 214 -33.06 19.68 -13.72
N GLY A 215 -32.64 20.57 -12.82
CA GLY A 215 -31.28 21.11 -12.77
C GLY A 215 -30.17 20.07 -12.57
N HIS A 216 -30.42 19.02 -11.77
CA HIS A 216 -29.46 17.94 -11.52
C HIS A 216 -29.56 16.79 -12.54
N GLN A 217 -30.57 16.83 -13.41
CA GLN A 217 -30.90 15.76 -14.38
C GLN A 217 -30.40 16.09 -15.78
N LEU A 218 -30.39 17.37 -16.16
CA LEU A 218 -29.92 17.84 -17.47
C LEU A 218 -28.51 18.43 -17.35
N GLY A 219 -27.58 17.97 -18.18
CA GLY A 219 -26.22 18.50 -18.28
C GLY A 219 -25.97 19.18 -19.63
N GLY A 220 -25.10 20.20 -19.64
CA GLY A 220 -24.77 20.95 -20.87
C GLY A 220 -26.00 21.62 -21.50
N VAL A 221 -26.84 22.24 -20.68
CA VAL A 221 -28.11 22.83 -21.12
C VAL A 221 -27.85 24.14 -21.87
N THR A 222 -28.43 24.24 -23.07
CA THR A 222 -28.53 25.50 -23.81
C THR A 222 -29.96 26.01 -23.74
N VAL A 223 -30.11 27.22 -23.21
CA VAL A 223 -31.41 27.86 -22.98
C VAL A 223 -31.66 28.89 -24.09
N HIS A 224 -32.87 28.95 -24.60
CA HIS A 224 -33.37 30.04 -25.45
C HIS A 224 -34.09 31.09 -24.59
N SER A 225 -34.36 32.29 -25.12
CA SER A 225 -34.97 33.41 -24.36
C SER A 225 -36.19 32.97 -23.52
N LYS A 226 -36.20 33.35 -22.23
CA LYS A 226 -37.19 32.98 -21.18
C LYS A 226 -37.11 31.53 -20.69
N ASP A 227 -35.94 31.09 -20.23
CA ASP A 227 -35.74 29.81 -19.51
C ASP A 227 -36.15 28.53 -20.25
N ARG A 228 -36.43 28.61 -21.56
CA ARG A 228 -36.81 27.44 -22.37
C ARG A 228 -35.59 26.65 -22.82
N VAL A 229 -35.54 25.36 -22.52
CA VAL A 229 -34.46 24.48 -22.95
C VAL A 229 -34.52 24.26 -24.46
N LYS A 230 -33.45 24.64 -25.15
CA LYS A 230 -33.26 24.37 -26.58
C LYS A 230 -32.64 23.00 -26.80
N SER A 231 -31.56 22.71 -26.08
CA SER A 231 -30.91 21.39 -26.12
C SER A 231 -30.19 21.07 -24.82
N ALA A 232 -29.98 19.78 -24.58
CA ALA A 232 -29.17 19.28 -23.47
C ALA A 232 -28.19 18.22 -24.00
N GLU A 233 -26.92 18.30 -23.59
CA GLU A 233 -25.87 17.36 -24.01
C GLU A 233 -25.88 16.05 -23.23
N ALA A 234 -26.38 16.07 -21.99
CA ALA A 234 -26.39 14.92 -21.09
C ALA A 234 -27.70 14.80 -20.31
N ILE A 235 -28.10 13.56 -20.03
CA ILE A 235 -29.22 13.25 -19.14
C ILE A 235 -28.74 12.26 -18.08
N GLN A 236 -29.06 12.54 -16.82
CA GLN A 236 -28.79 11.68 -15.66
C GLN A 236 -30.09 11.04 -15.19
N LEU A 237 -30.05 9.72 -14.96
CA LEU A 237 -31.13 8.96 -14.35
C LEU A 237 -30.64 8.25 -13.09
N THR A 238 -31.44 8.32 -12.03
CA THR A 238 -31.14 7.74 -10.72
C THR A 238 -32.29 6.85 -10.27
N TYR A 239 -31.93 5.68 -9.75
CA TYR A 239 -32.82 4.65 -9.25
C TYR A 239 -32.48 4.38 -7.79
N TYR A 240 -33.33 4.83 -6.88
CA TYR A 240 -33.12 4.67 -5.44
C TYR A 240 -33.64 3.32 -4.96
N LEU A 241 -32.84 2.65 -4.13
CA LEU A 241 -33.12 1.32 -3.60
C LEU A 241 -33.29 1.38 -2.09
N GLN A 242 -34.17 0.52 -1.58
CA GLN A 242 -34.51 0.41 -0.17
C GLN A 242 -33.67 -0.69 0.50
N ALA A 243 -32.82 -0.28 1.44
CA ALA A 243 -31.98 -1.17 2.25
C ALA A 243 -32.43 -1.21 3.72
N ILE A 244 -33.69 -1.62 3.99
CA ILE A 244 -34.19 -1.75 5.38
C ILE A 244 -33.57 -2.98 6.07
N ASN A 245 -33.70 -4.14 5.43
CA ASN A 245 -33.32 -5.44 5.98
C ASN A 245 -32.02 -5.94 5.35
N SER A 246 -31.27 -6.79 6.07
CA SER A 246 -30.06 -7.45 5.54
C SER A 246 -30.35 -8.23 4.24
N LEU A 247 -31.52 -8.84 4.13
CA LEU A 247 -31.97 -9.50 2.90
C LEU A 247 -32.11 -8.52 1.74
N ASN A 248 -32.80 -7.39 1.95
CA ASN A 248 -32.98 -6.37 0.91
C ASN A 248 -31.64 -5.74 0.52
N ASP A 249 -30.73 -5.60 1.46
CA ASP A 249 -29.38 -5.07 1.20
C ASP A 249 -28.59 -5.97 0.25
N ILE A 250 -28.59 -7.29 0.49
CA ILE A 250 -27.96 -8.29 -0.40
C ILE A 250 -28.63 -8.30 -1.78
N VAL A 251 -29.98 -8.25 -1.83
CA VAL A 251 -30.72 -8.22 -3.09
C VAL A 251 -30.41 -6.93 -3.87
N ALA A 252 -30.35 -5.79 -3.19
CA ALA A 252 -30.02 -4.50 -3.79
C ALA A 252 -28.57 -4.47 -4.31
N GLU A 253 -27.60 -5.03 -3.58
CA GLU A 253 -26.23 -5.19 -4.06
C GLU A 253 -26.17 -6.00 -5.36
N LYS A 254 -26.92 -7.11 -5.41
CA LYS A 254 -26.97 -7.94 -6.61
C LYS A 254 -27.68 -7.22 -7.76
N TRP A 255 -28.74 -6.46 -7.47
CA TRP A 255 -29.41 -5.60 -8.43
C TRP A 255 -28.46 -4.54 -9.01
N GLU A 256 -27.64 -3.89 -8.18
CA GLU A 256 -26.63 -2.92 -8.62
C GLU A 256 -25.64 -3.54 -9.62
N SER A 257 -25.19 -4.77 -9.37
CA SER A 257 -24.34 -5.50 -10.32
C SER A 257 -25.05 -5.75 -11.64
N ASN A 258 -26.27 -6.30 -11.59
CA ASN A 258 -27.06 -6.59 -12.79
C ASN A 258 -27.43 -5.30 -13.55
N PHE A 259 -27.59 -4.17 -12.84
CA PHE A 259 -27.84 -2.86 -13.41
C PHE A 259 -26.65 -2.40 -14.26
N CYS A 260 -25.43 -2.46 -13.73
CA CYS A 260 -24.22 -2.16 -14.51
C CYS A 260 -24.13 -3.05 -15.76
N ASP A 261 -24.32 -4.37 -15.60
CA ASP A 261 -24.25 -5.32 -16.71
C ASP A 261 -25.31 -5.01 -17.79
N THR A 262 -26.54 -4.68 -17.37
CA THR A 262 -27.64 -4.34 -18.27
C THR A 262 -27.36 -3.05 -19.04
N VAL A 263 -26.83 -2.02 -18.39
CA VAL A 263 -26.48 -0.74 -19.02
C VAL A 263 -25.33 -0.95 -20.01
N GLU A 264 -24.29 -1.69 -19.65
CA GLU A 264 -23.18 -2.01 -20.55
C GLU A 264 -23.62 -2.81 -21.77
N LEU A 265 -24.49 -3.82 -21.59
CA LEU A 265 -25.08 -4.56 -22.70
C LEU A 265 -25.91 -3.65 -23.61
N PHE A 266 -26.75 -2.78 -23.02
CA PHE A 266 -27.57 -1.85 -23.78
C PHE A 266 -26.73 -0.87 -24.61
N GLN A 267 -25.60 -0.39 -24.06
CA GLN A 267 -24.64 0.44 -24.78
C GLN A 267 -23.98 -0.32 -25.94
N LYS A 268 -23.64 -1.60 -25.77
CA LYS A 268 -23.06 -2.42 -26.87
C LYS A 268 -24.00 -2.52 -28.07
N PHE A 269 -25.31 -2.62 -27.82
CA PHE A 269 -26.33 -2.64 -28.89
C PHE A 269 -26.61 -1.25 -29.49
N ASN A 270 -26.37 -0.17 -28.75
CA ASN A 270 -26.70 1.20 -29.16
C ASN A 270 -25.47 2.11 -29.16
N ARG A 271 -24.58 1.93 -30.15
CA ARG A 271 -23.29 2.66 -30.24
C ARG A 271 -23.39 4.18 -30.42
N ASN A 272 -24.57 4.71 -30.77
CA ASN A 272 -24.80 6.14 -30.97
C ASN A 272 -24.76 6.94 -29.66
N VAL A 273 -24.86 6.26 -28.51
CA VAL A 273 -24.99 6.85 -27.18
C VAL A 273 -23.94 6.23 -26.25
N THR A 274 -23.28 7.07 -25.47
CA THR A 274 -22.34 6.67 -24.42
C THR A 274 -23.02 6.73 -23.06
N MET A 275 -22.95 5.62 -22.31
CA MET A 275 -23.61 5.46 -21.02
C MET A 275 -22.56 5.20 -19.94
N TYR A 276 -22.69 5.88 -18.80
CA TYR A 276 -21.78 5.74 -17.67
C TYR A 276 -22.58 5.28 -16.44
N PRO A 277 -22.66 3.95 -16.17
CA PRO A 277 -23.31 3.45 -14.98
C PRO A 277 -22.45 3.69 -13.74
N PHE A 278 -23.09 4.09 -12.65
CA PHE A 278 -22.48 4.34 -11.35
C PHE A 278 -23.43 3.88 -10.25
N THR A 279 -22.96 3.06 -9.32
CA THR A 279 -23.78 2.53 -8.21
C THR A 279 -23.15 2.89 -6.87
N SER A 280 -23.91 2.71 -5.78
CA SER A 280 -23.37 2.93 -4.42
C SER A 280 -22.16 2.02 -4.13
N SER A 281 -22.16 0.79 -4.66
CA SER A 281 -21.06 -0.17 -4.50
C SER A 281 -19.92 -0.03 -5.52
N SER A 282 -20.06 0.82 -6.55
CA SER A 282 -19.06 0.92 -7.64
C SER A 282 -17.69 1.34 -7.11
N LEU A 283 -17.64 2.38 -6.25
CA LEU A 283 -16.39 2.87 -5.68
C LEU A 283 -15.68 1.79 -4.85
N GLN A 284 -16.43 1.04 -4.03
CA GLN A 284 -15.89 -0.07 -3.24
C GLN A 284 -15.35 -1.18 -4.15
N LYS A 285 -16.10 -1.58 -5.19
CA LYS A 285 -15.70 -2.62 -6.15
C LYS A 285 -14.44 -2.22 -6.93
N ASP A 286 -14.35 -0.97 -7.39
CA ASP A 286 -13.19 -0.47 -8.11
C ASP A 286 -11.92 -0.43 -7.23
N PHE A 287 -12.09 -0.07 -5.96
CA PHE A 287 -11.01 -0.10 -4.99
C PHE A 287 -10.49 -1.53 -4.75
N GLN A 288 -11.38 -2.50 -4.57
CA GLN A 288 -11.01 -3.92 -4.43
C GLN A 288 -10.39 -4.50 -5.70
N LYS A 289 -10.90 -4.12 -6.88
CA LYS A 289 -10.34 -4.54 -8.17
C LYS A 289 -8.90 -4.09 -8.34
N THR A 290 -8.58 -2.86 -7.94
CA THR A 290 -7.20 -2.32 -7.95
C THR A 290 -6.26 -3.17 -7.09
N SER A 291 -6.72 -3.61 -5.91
CA SER A 291 -5.96 -4.50 -5.03
C SER A 291 -5.63 -5.85 -5.70
N ARG A 292 -6.57 -6.45 -6.44
CA ARG A 292 -6.34 -7.72 -7.16
C ARG A 292 -5.38 -7.56 -8.33
N VAL A 293 -5.48 -6.48 -9.08
CA VAL A 293 -4.55 -6.23 -10.20
C VAL A 293 -3.11 -6.07 -9.69
N SER A 294 -2.93 -5.48 -8.49
CA SER A 294 -1.62 -5.34 -7.88
C SER A 294 -0.99 -6.66 -7.42
N GLU A 295 -1.77 -7.73 -7.24
CA GLU A 295 -1.30 -9.03 -6.74
C GLU A 295 -0.25 -9.67 -7.67
N HIS A 296 -0.47 -9.58 -8.99
CA HIS A 296 0.46 -10.13 -9.97
C HIS A 296 1.82 -9.40 -9.92
N TYR A 297 1.79 -8.07 -9.93
CA TYR A 297 3.00 -7.25 -9.83
C TYR A 297 3.76 -7.46 -8.51
N LEU A 298 3.03 -7.62 -7.40
CA LEU A 298 3.61 -7.94 -6.10
C LEU A 298 4.34 -9.29 -6.13
N THR A 299 3.71 -10.30 -6.72
CA THR A 299 4.30 -11.64 -6.84
C THR A 299 5.57 -11.61 -7.69
N THR A 300 5.55 -10.91 -8.83
CA THR A 300 6.74 -10.78 -9.69
C THR A 300 7.88 -10.03 -8.99
N SER A 301 7.57 -8.97 -8.24
CA SER A 301 8.57 -8.20 -7.48
C SER A 301 9.20 -9.05 -6.37
N LEU A 302 8.40 -9.85 -5.66
CA LEU A 302 8.89 -10.75 -4.63
C LEU A 302 9.87 -11.79 -5.18
N VAL A 303 9.56 -12.41 -6.32
CA VAL A 303 10.45 -13.37 -6.99
C VAL A 303 11.78 -12.70 -7.35
N LEU A 304 11.74 -11.48 -7.89
CA LEU A 304 12.94 -10.72 -8.23
C LEU A 304 13.81 -10.43 -6.98
N VAL A 305 13.18 -10.03 -5.87
CA VAL A 305 13.87 -9.78 -4.59
C VAL A 305 14.52 -11.05 -4.05
N VAL A 306 13.87 -12.22 -4.15
CA VAL A 306 14.45 -13.51 -3.74
C VAL A 306 15.71 -13.82 -4.55
N ILE A 307 15.62 -13.72 -5.88
CA ILE A 307 16.77 -13.97 -6.77
C ILE A 307 17.91 -13.00 -6.44
N LEU A 308 17.60 -11.71 -6.31
CA LEU A 308 18.61 -10.69 -6.00
C LEU A 308 19.26 -10.91 -4.64
N ALA A 309 18.50 -11.28 -3.60
CA ALA A 309 19.05 -11.56 -2.27
C ALA A 309 20.01 -12.75 -2.30
N MET A 310 19.68 -13.81 -3.05
CA MET A 310 20.55 -14.98 -3.25
C MET A 310 21.84 -14.59 -3.98
N LEU A 311 21.73 -13.80 -5.05
CA LEU A 311 22.88 -13.34 -5.84
C LEU A 311 23.80 -12.42 -5.03
N CYS A 312 23.26 -11.45 -4.28
CA CYS A 312 24.04 -10.53 -3.43
C CYS A 312 24.79 -11.25 -2.30
N CYS A 313 24.25 -12.37 -1.80
CA CYS A 313 24.90 -13.19 -0.79
C CYS A 313 25.88 -14.22 -1.39
N SER A 314 25.90 -14.37 -2.71
CA SER A 314 26.83 -15.26 -3.41
C SER A 314 28.20 -14.60 -3.57
N MET A 315 29.24 -15.40 -3.49
CA MET A 315 30.62 -15.02 -3.81
C MET A 315 31.19 -16.05 -4.79
N GLN A 316 32.24 -15.68 -5.53
CA GLN A 316 32.91 -16.56 -6.48
C GLN A 316 33.61 -17.75 -5.79
N ASP A 317 34.02 -17.56 -4.53
CA ASP A 317 34.55 -18.63 -3.68
C ASP A 317 33.44 -19.55 -3.19
N CYS A 318 33.53 -20.84 -3.50
CA CYS A 318 32.51 -21.85 -3.17
C CYS A 318 32.33 -22.06 -1.65
N VAL A 319 33.35 -21.74 -0.84
CA VAL A 319 33.33 -21.85 0.63
C VAL A 319 32.78 -20.58 1.30
N ARG A 320 33.15 -19.38 0.81
CA ARG A 320 32.69 -18.08 1.35
C ARG A 320 31.35 -17.61 0.83
N SER A 321 30.90 -18.13 -0.31
CA SER A 321 29.54 -17.88 -0.83
C SER A 321 28.53 -18.24 0.27
N LYS A 322 27.47 -17.46 0.48
CA LYS A 322 26.43 -17.77 1.49
C LYS A 322 25.02 -17.52 0.93
N PRO A 323 24.64 -18.11 -0.21
CA PRO A 323 23.36 -17.82 -0.86
C PRO A 323 22.19 -18.15 0.06
N TRP A 324 22.23 -19.28 0.79
CA TRP A 324 21.21 -19.67 1.76
C TRP A 324 20.97 -18.64 2.86
N LEU A 325 21.98 -17.84 3.23
CA LEU A 325 21.82 -16.79 4.22
C LEU A 325 20.92 -15.66 3.71
N GLY A 326 20.94 -15.37 2.41
CA GLY A 326 20.01 -14.44 1.77
C GLY A 326 18.56 -14.91 1.85
N LEU A 327 18.32 -16.20 1.59
CA LEU A 327 17.00 -16.82 1.74
C LEU A 327 16.52 -16.81 3.19
N LEU A 328 17.40 -17.15 4.14
CA LEU A 328 17.09 -17.11 5.57
C LEU A 328 16.85 -15.67 6.06
N GLY A 329 17.51 -14.67 5.48
CA GLY A 329 17.23 -13.26 5.71
C GLY A 329 15.80 -12.89 5.31
N LEU A 330 15.38 -13.28 4.10
CA LEU A 330 13.99 -13.08 3.66
C LEU A 330 12.99 -13.83 4.53
N LEU A 331 13.30 -15.07 4.90
CA LEU A 331 12.47 -15.85 5.82
C LEU A 331 12.29 -15.12 7.16
N THR A 332 13.36 -14.52 7.70
CA THR A 332 13.31 -13.70 8.92
C THR A 332 12.28 -12.57 8.82
N VAL A 333 12.31 -11.83 7.71
CA VAL A 333 11.38 -10.71 7.45
C VAL A 333 9.94 -11.19 7.32
N THR A 334 9.71 -12.32 6.64
CA THR A 334 8.37 -12.90 6.49
C THR A 334 7.81 -13.39 7.81
N LEU A 335 8.62 -14.04 8.64
CA LEU A 335 8.24 -14.50 9.97
C LEU A 335 7.86 -13.34 10.89
N ALA A 336 8.60 -12.23 10.84
CA ALA A 336 8.30 -11.03 11.60
C ALA A 336 7.00 -10.37 11.12
N THR A 337 6.81 -10.25 9.82
CA THR A 337 5.57 -9.69 9.24
C THR A 337 4.36 -10.56 9.59
N LEU A 338 4.50 -11.89 9.55
CA LEU A 338 3.45 -12.83 9.95
C LEU A 338 3.08 -12.66 11.43
N THR A 339 4.05 -12.40 12.31
CA THR A 339 3.77 -12.19 13.75
C THR A 339 3.00 -10.90 14.00
N ALA A 340 3.39 -9.81 13.34
CA ALA A 340 2.70 -8.53 13.47
C ALA A 340 1.26 -8.61 12.95
N ALA A 341 1.10 -9.24 11.79
CA ALA A 341 -0.20 -9.53 11.19
C ALA A 341 -1.08 -10.40 12.12
N GLY A 342 -0.48 -11.41 12.77
CA GLY A 342 -1.16 -12.27 13.74
C GLY A 342 -1.59 -11.52 15.01
N ILE A 343 -0.75 -10.65 15.55
CA ILE A 343 -1.07 -9.83 16.73
C ILE A 343 -2.27 -8.92 16.44
N ILE A 344 -2.27 -8.23 15.30
CA ILE A 344 -3.38 -7.34 14.93
C ILE A 344 -4.68 -8.12 14.83
N ASN A 345 -4.63 -9.27 14.18
CA ASN A 345 -5.81 -10.10 14.01
C ASN A 345 -6.34 -10.64 15.35
N LEU A 346 -5.46 -11.00 16.29
CA LEU A 346 -5.85 -11.37 17.66
C LEU A 346 -6.48 -10.21 18.43
N THR A 347 -6.04 -8.97 18.18
CA THR A 347 -6.67 -7.76 18.76
C THR A 347 -7.98 -7.36 18.08
N GLY A 348 -8.47 -8.13 17.11
CA GLY A 348 -9.71 -7.84 16.36
C GLY A 348 -9.54 -6.75 15.30
N GLY A 349 -8.31 -6.49 14.86
CA GLY A 349 -8.02 -5.54 13.79
C GLY A 349 -8.48 -6.07 12.44
N LYS A 350 -9.06 -5.18 11.62
CA LYS A 350 -9.51 -5.50 10.27
C LYS A 350 -8.44 -5.14 9.23
N TYR A 351 -8.33 -5.96 8.20
CA TYR A 351 -7.39 -5.76 7.10
C TYR A 351 -7.91 -4.72 6.13
N ASN A 352 -7.00 -3.86 5.66
CA ASN A 352 -7.26 -2.86 4.64
C ASN A 352 -6.28 -3.01 3.47
N SER A 353 -6.55 -2.32 2.36
CA SER A 353 -5.67 -2.35 1.18
C SER A 353 -4.30 -1.71 1.45
N THR A 354 -4.20 -0.78 2.41
CA THR A 354 -2.93 -0.14 2.79
C THR A 354 -1.89 -1.14 3.30
N PHE A 355 -2.32 -2.30 3.79
CA PHE A 355 -1.40 -3.35 4.25
C PHE A 355 -0.54 -3.94 3.13
N LEU A 356 -0.94 -3.77 1.85
CA LEU A 356 -0.10 -4.16 0.71
C LEU A 356 1.26 -3.46 0.71
N GLY A 357 1.37 -2.27 1.33
CA GLY A 357 2.62 -1.53 1.43
C GLY A 357 3.59 -2.05 2.51
N ILE A 358 3.10 -2.78 3.52
CA ILE A 358 3.89 -3.16 4.70
C ILE A 358 5.04 -4.12 4.36
N PRO A 359 4.83 -5.18 3.55
CA PRO A 359 5.92 -6.07 3.15
C PRO A 359 7.10 -5.34 2.51
N PHE A 360 6.85 -4.29 1.71
CA PHE A 360 7.93 -3.53 1.07
C PHE A 360 8.80 -2.76 2.07
N ILE A 361 8.18 -2.12 3.06
CA ILE A 361 8.90 -1.44 4.14
C ILE A 361 9.69 -2.46 4.96
N MET A 362 9.09 -3.62 5.24
CA MET A 362 9.75 -4.68 6.01
C MET A 362 10.92 -5.31 5.26
N LEU A 363 10.78 -5.51 3.94
CA LEU A 363 11.88 -5.98 3.10
C LEU A 363 13.04 -4.98 3.13
N GLY A 364 12.79 -3.67 2.97
CA GLY A 364 13.83 -2.65 3.03
C GLY A 364 14.57 -2.61 4.38
N HIS A 365 13.81 -2.48 5.47
CA HIS A 365 14.38 -2.42 6.83
C HIS A 365 15.06 -3.73 7.25
N GLY A 366 14.41 -4.86 7.00
CA GLY A 366 14.90 -6.18 7.39
C GLY A 366 16.14 -6.61 6.61
N LEU A 367 16.13 -6.42 5.29
CA LEU A 367 17.30 -6.75 4.46
C LEU A 367 18.51 -5.90 4.83
N TYR A 368 18.33 -4.60 5.12
CA TYR A 368 19.40 -3.74 5.61
C TYR A 368 20.11 -4.34 6.82
N GLY A 369 19.37 -4.79 7.84
CA GLY A 369 19.94 -5.43 9.03
C GLY A 369 20.69 -6.73 8.72
N THR A 370 20.10 -7.59 7.89
CA THR A 370 20.71 -8.89 7.53
C THR A 370 22.00 -8.73 6.70
N PHE A 371 22.02 -7.79 5.76
CA PHE A 371 23.19 -7.50 4.93
C PHE A 371 24.31 -6.82 5.70
N GLU A 372 23.98 -5.92 6.64
CA GLU A 372 24.99 -5.27 7.48
C GLU A 372 25.71 -6.31 8.37
N MET A 373 24.96 -7.25 8.95
CA MET A 373 25.54 -8.37 9.71
C MET A 373 26.42 -9.28 8.84
N LEU A 374 25.97 -9.60 7.62
CA LEU A 374 26.76 -10.42 6.69
C LEU A 374 28.03 -9.67 6.24
N SER A 375 27.94 -8.36 6.00
CA SER A 375 29.09 -7.52 5.66
C SER A 375 30.14 -7.53 6.78
N SER A 376 29.71 -7.36 8.04
CA SER A 376 30.62 -7.45 9.18
C SER A 376 31.19 -8.86 9.37
N TRP A 377 30.39 -9.91 9.13
CA TRP A 377 30.89 -11.30 9.15
C TRP A 377 32.03 -11.51 8.15
N ARG A 378 31.91 -11.00 6.94
CA ARG A 378 32.95 -11.08 5.90
C ARG A 378 34.24 -10.32 6.26
N LYS A 379 34.18 -9.38 7.21
CA LYS A 379 35.36 -8.65 7.74
C LYS A 379 36.05 -9.40 8.90
N THR A 380 35.40 -10.39 9.50
CA THR A 380 35.99 -11.19 10.59
C THR A 380 37.06 -12.13 10.04
N ARG A 381 38.06 -12.46 10.88
CA ARG A 381 39.10 -13.41 10.51
C ARG A 381 38.58 -14.85 10.61
N GLU A 382 39.03 -15.72 9.71
CA GLU A 382 38.54 -17.10 9.59
C GLU A 382 39.15 -18.05 10.62
N ASP A 383 40.32 -17.71 11.15
CA ASP A 383 41.05 -18.45 12.19
C ASP A 383 40.38 -18.38 13.57
N GLN A 384 39.43 -17.46 13.75
CA GLN A 384 38.73 -17.27 15.02
C GLN A 384 37.55 -18.22 15.18
N HIS A 385 37.32 -18.68 16.41
CA HIS A 385 36.19 -19.54 16.74
C HIS A 385 34.85 -18.87 16.39
N VAL A 386 33.90 -19.63 15.82
CA VAL A 386 32.59 -19.12 15.32
C VAL A 386 31.84 -18.26 16.35
N LYS A 387 31.93 -18.62 17.64
CA LYS A 387 31.32 -17.84 18.74
C LYS A 387 31.93 -16.45 18.92
N GLU A 388 33.24 -16.31 18.76
CA GLU A 388 33.96 -15.03 18.87
C GLU A 388 33.70 -14.17 17.65
N ARG A 389 33.69 -14.77 16.45
CA ARG A 389 33.31 -14.10 15.21
C ARG A 389 31.89 -13.53 15.31
N THR A 390 30.94 -14.31 15.83
CA THR A 390 29.55 -13.86 16.01
C THR A 390 29.46 -12.70 17.01
N ALA A 391 30.20 -12.77 18.13
CA ALA A 391 30.28 -11.67 19.09
C ALA A 391 30.85 -10.39 18.45
N ALA A 392 31.89 -10.51 17.63
CA ALA A 392 32.47 -9.37 16.90
C ALA A 392 31.48 -8.74 15.91
N VAL A 393 30.73 -9.57 15.16
CA VAL A 393 29.69 -9.08 14.22
C VAL A 393 28.59 -8.33 14.95
N PHE A 394 28.09 -8.86 16.06
CA PHE A 394 27.06 -8.16 16.84
C PHE A 394 27.59 -6.84 17.40
N ALA A 395 28.83 -6.82 17.88
CA ALA A 395 29.46 -5.62 18.41
C ALA A 395 29.58 -4.50 17.38
N ASP A 396 29.78 -4.85 16.11
CA ASP A 396 30.02 -3.91 15.02
C ASP A 396 28.73 -3.46 14.32
N SER A 397 27.84 -4.40 13.96
CA SER A 397 26.64 -4.11 13.16
C SER A 397 25.40 -3.71 13.98
N MET A 398 25.21 -4.26 15.19
CA MET A 398 23.94 -4.08 15.90
C MET A 398 23.74 -2.66 16.40
N LEU A 399 24.80 -1.94 16.75
CA LEU A 399 24.66 -0.55 17.21
C LEU A 399 24.00 0.34 16.14
N SER A 400 24.45 0.24 14.89
CA SER A 400 23.85 1.00 13.79
C SER A 400 22.43 0.53 13.49
N PHE A 401 22.19 -0.78 13.48
CA PHE A 401 20.87 -1.34 13.19
C PHE A 401 19.83 -0.98 14.26
N SER A 402 20.18 -1.02 15.56
CA SER A 402 19.32 -0.58 16.66
C SER A 402 18.97 0.90 16.56
N LEU A 403 19.92 1.76 16.15
CA LEU A 403 19.66 3.19 15.96
C LEU A 403 18.65 3.43 14.83
N THR A 404 18.85 2.78 13.68
CA THR A 404 17.91 2.85 12.56
C THR A 404 16.53 2.33 12.96
N THR A 405 16.48 1.17 13.64
CA THR A 405 15.22 0.57 14.14
C THR A 405 14.50 1.54 15.09
N ALA A 406 15.22 2.15 16.04
CA ALA A 406 14.63 3.11 16.97
C ALA A 406 14.04 4.33 16.25
N MET A 407 14.73 4.85 15.21
CA MET A 407 14.21 5.94 14.39
C MET A 407 12.89 5.54 13.69
N TYR A 408 12.83 4.34 13.13
CA TYR A 408 11.60 3.82 12.53
C TYR A 408 10.47 3.64 13.56
N LEU A 409 10.77 3.08 14.74
CA LEU A 409 9.79 2.91 15.82
C LEU A 409 9.22 4.25 16.29
N VAL A 410 10.05 5.29 16.43
CA VAL A 410 9.58 6.64 16.77
C VAL A 410 8.73 7.21 15.63
N THR A 411 9.18 7.09 14.39
CA THR A 411 8.47 7.64 13.22
C THR A 411 7.09 7.02 13.05
N PHE A 412 7.01 5.68 13.00
CA PHE A 412 5.75 4.97 12.91
C PHE A 412 4.94 5.03 14.21
N GLY A 413 5.58 5.17 15.36
CA GLY A 413 4.91 5.39 16.65
C GLY A 413 4.16 6.72 16.68
N ILE A 414 4.76 7.80 16.17
CA ILE A 414 4.09 9.09 15.97
C ILE A 414 2.94 8.94 14.97
N GLY A 415 3.15 8.19 13.87
CA GLY A 415 2.09 7.93 12.89
C GLY A 415 0.92 7.10 13.43
N ALA A 416 1.18 6.19 14.39
CA ALA A 416 0.17 5.37 15.07
C ALA A 416 -0.58 6.14 16.18
N SER A 417 -0.09 7.32 16.55
CA SER A 417 -0.68 8.17 17.58
C SER A 417 -2.09 8.63 17.21
N PRO A 418 -2.96 8.91 18.20
CA PRO A 418 -4.28 9.52 17.98
C PRO A 418 -4.24 10.87 17.23
N PHE A 419 -3.08 11.51 17.08
CA PHE A 419 -2.94 12.72 16.27
C PHE A 419 -3.21 12.47 14.77
N THR A 420 -3.01 11.24 14.29
CA THR A 420 -3.35 10.85 12.93
C THR A 420 -4.84 10.57 12.83
N ASN A 421 -5.61 11.54 12.34
CA ASN A 421 -7.08 11.44 12.27
C ASN A 421 -7.59 10.48 11.17
N ILE A 422 -6.72 10.06 10.24
CA ILE A 422 -7.04 9.08 9.19
C ILE A 422 -6.78 7.66 9.69
N GLU A 423 -7.84 6.87 9.77
CA GLU A 423 -7.79 5.52 10.36
C GLU A 423 -6.90 4.56 9.57
N ALA A 424 -6.95 4.60 8.23
CA ALA A 424 -6.10 3.76 7.39
C ALA A 424 -4.61 3.96 7.67
N ALA A 425 -4.17 5.22 7.83
CA ALA A 425 -2.78 5.56 8.14
C ALA A 425 -2.40 5.14 9.56
N ARG A 426 -3.30 5.36 10.53
CA ARG A 426 -3.08 4.97 11.93
C ARG A 426 -2.86 3.46 12.08
N ILE A 427 -3.73 2.65 11.48
CA ILE A 427 -3.62 1.18 11.52
C ILE A 427 -2.34 0.72 10.78
N PHE A 428 -2.04 1.31 9.62
CA PHE A 428 -0.83 1.01 8.87
C PHE A 428 0.46 1.28 9.67
N CYS A 429 0.54 2.44 10.31
CA CYS A 429 1.68 2.82 11.15
C CYS A 429 1.79 1.94 12.40
N CYS A 430 0.66 1.59 13.03
CA CYS A 430 0.64 0.68 14.16
C CYS A 430 1.18 -0.71 13.77
N ASN A 431 0.72 -1.26 12.64
CA ASN A 431 1.21 -2.55 12.13
C ASN A 431 2.70 -2.50 11.77
N SER A 432 3.12 -1.45 11.06
CA SER A 432 4.53 -1.27 10.70
C SER A 432 5.42 -1.17 11.95
N CYS A 433 4.97 -0.48 13.01
CA CYS A 433 5.70 -0.38 14.27
C CYS A 433 5.89 -1.76 14.93
N ILE A 434 4.82 -2.55 15.02
CA ILE A 434 4.87 -3.92 15.57
C ILE A 434 5.79 -4.80 14.71
N ALA A 435 5.64 -4.74 13.38
CA ALA A 435 6.45 -5.53 12.45
C ALA A 435 7.95 -5.20 12.55
N ILE A 436 8.31 -3.91 12.67
CA ILE A 436 9.71 -3.47 12.82
C ILE A 436 10.29 -3.93 14.15
N PHE A 437 9.51 -3.85 15.23
CA PHE A 437 9.93 -4.34 16.55
C PHE A 437 10.24 -5.84 16.52
N PHE A 438 9.33 -6.67 15.99
CA PHE A 438 9.57 -8.11 15.87
C PHE A 438 10.67 -8.44 14.87
N ASN A 439 10.78 -7.70 13.77
CA ASN A 439 11.87 -7.87 12.81
C ASN A 439 13.23 -7.64 13.47
N TYR A 440 13.37 -6.62 14.32
CA TYR A 440 14.59 -6.40 15.08
C TYR A 440 14.93 -7.58 16.00
N LEU A 441 13.95 -8.09 16.75
CA LEU A 441 14.14 -9.27 17.60
C LEU A 441 14.52 -10.52 16.79
N TYR A 442 13.93 -10.70 15.60
CA TYR A 442 14.15 -11.87 14.76
C TYR A 442 15.48 -11.82 14.02
N VAL A 443 15.94 -10.62 13.63
CA VAL A 443 17.30 -10.43 13.12
C VAL A 443 18.34 -10.78 14.20
N LEU A 444 18.12 -10.35 15.44
CA LEU A 444 19.00 -10.68 16.57
C LEU A 444 19.02 -12.19 16.89
N SER A 445 17.88 -12.86 16.81
CA SER A 445 17.72 -14.26 17.22
C SER A 445 17.86 -15.23 16.05
N PHE A 446 16.86 -15.29 15.17
CA PHE A 446 16.79 -16.24 14.06
C PHE A 446 17.93 -16.05 13.05
N TYR A 447 18.14 -14.82 12.58
CA TYR A 447 19.20 -14.55 11.60
C TYR A 447 20.59 -14.65 12.24
N GLY A 448 20.76 -14.13 13.46
CA GLY A 448 21.98 -14.32 14.25
C GLY A 448 22.36 -15.79 14.43
N SER A 449 21.38 -16.66 14.68
CA SER A 449 21.61 -18.12 14.78
C SER A 449 21.91 -18.76 13.44
N SER A 450 21.24 -18.32 12.38
CA SER A 450 21.50 -18.76 11.00
C SER A 450 22.95 -18.46 10.59
N LEU A 451 23.46 -17.28 10.96
CA LEU A 451 24.83 -16.88 10.74
C LEU A 451 25.83 -17.80 11.47
N VAL A 452 25.55 -18.20 12.71
CA VAL A 452 26.33 -19.19 13.47
C VAL A 452 26.37 -20.55 12.76
N PHE A 453 25.23 -21.07 12.30
CA PHE A 453 25.18 -22.34 11.57
C PHE A 453 26.02 -22.29 10.28
N THR A 454 25.88 -21.22 9.50
CA THR A 454 26.70 -21.06 8.29
C THR A 454 28.19 -20.85 8.61
N GLY A 455 28.52 -20.33 9.79
CA GLY A 455 29.90 -20.21 10.27
C GLY A 455 30.53 -21.56 10.61
N TYR A 456 29.77 -22.51 11.15
CA TYR A 456 30.27 -23.87 11.36
C TYR A 456 30.47 -24.64 10.05
N ILE A 457 29.62 -24.42 9.04
CA ILE A 457 29.78 -24.98 7.70
C ILE A 457 31.07 -24.44 7.05
N GLU A 458 31.30 -23.12 7.16
CA GLU A 458 32.50 -22.44 6.67
C GLU A 458 33.77 -22.97 7.37
N ASN A 459 33.75 -23.10 8.69
CA ASN A 459 34.88 -23.61 9.47
C ASN A 459 35.23 -25.08 9.15
N ASN A 460 34.27 -25.85 8.62
CA ASN A 460 34.46 -27.25 8.21
C ASN A 460 34.92 -27.38 6.74
N TYR A 461 35.25 -26.27 6.07
CA TYR A 461 35.63 -26.20 4.64
C TYR A 461 34.62 -26.92 3.72
N GLN A 462 33.33 -26.73 4.00
CA GLN A 462 32.25 -27.29 3.21
C GLN A 462 31.78 -26.29 2.15
N HIS A 463 31.51 -26.79 0.94
CA HIS A 463 30.90 -26.05 -0.15
C HIS A 463 29.54 -25.50 0.31
N SER A 464 29.31 -24.20 0.13
CA SER A 464 28.15 -23.51 0.72
C SER A 464 26.79 -23.98 0.20
N ILE A 465 26.70 -24.37 -1.08
CA ILE A 465 25.46 -24.89 -1.68
C ILE A 465 25.24 -26.38 -1.40
N PHE A 466 26.28 -27.21 -1.55
CA PHE A 466 26.16 -28.67 -1.53
C PHE A 466 26.62 -29.33 -0.21
N CYS A 467 27.15 -28.55 0.73
CA CYS A 467 27.69 -28.98 2.03
C CYS A 467 28.76 -30.11 1.94
N ARG A 468 29.45 -30.23 0.80
CA ARG A 468 30.53 -31.21 0.57
C ARG A 468 31.90 -30.60 0.90
N LYS A 469 32.83 -31.36 1.48
CA LYS A 469 34.19 -30.85 1.78
C LYS A 469 34.95 -30.49 0.51
N VAL A 470 35.68 -29.38 0.53
CA VAL A 470 36.56 -28.88 -0.55
C VAL A 470 38.03 -29.11 -0.17
N SER A 471 38.90 -29.43 -1.13
CA SER A 471 40.34 -29.70 -0.93
C SER A 471 41.18 -28.41 -0.85
N GLU A 472 42.17 -28.39 0.05
CA GLU A 472 42.87 -27.19 0.57
C GLU A 472 44.01 -26.62 -0.33
N GLU A 473 44.50 -27.34 -1.34
CA GLU A 473 45.78 -27.03 -2.02
C GLU A 473 45.72 -25.91 -3.09
N SER A 474 44.55 -25.46 -3.55
CA SER A 474 44.40 -24.46 -4.61
C SER A 474 44.29 -23.00 -4.13
N ASP A 475 44.34 -22.73 -2.83
CA ASP A 475 43.64 -21.57 -2.27
C ASP A 475 44.53 -20.42 -1.79
N LEU A 476 45.83 -20.59 -1.53
CA LEU A 476 46.64 -19.52 -0.92
C LEU A 476 46.77 -18.27 -1.81
N SER A 477 46.87 -18.43 -3.13
CA SER A 477 46.87 -17.33 -4.10
C SER A 477 45.49 -16.70 -4.28
N ASN A 478 44.42 -17.49 -4.18
CA ASN A 478 43.03 -17.02 -4.27
C ASN A 478 42.61 -16.27 -3.00
N ILE A 479 43.04 -16.71 -1.82
CA ILE A 479 42.75 -16.08 -0.53
C ILE A 479 43.30 -14.65 -0.46
N VAL A 480 44.54 -14.43 -0.93
CA VAL A 480 45.17 -13.09 -0.93
C VAL A 480 44.53 -12.15 -1.95
N ALA A 481 44.23 -12.63 -3.16
CA ALA A 481 43.53 -11.84 -4.18
C ALA A 481 42.08 -11.50 -3.80
N THR A 482 41.44 -12.35 -2.98
CA THR A 482 40.04 -12.18 -2.57
C THR A 482 39.89 -11.33 -1.32
N ALA A 483 40.86 -11.33 -0.40
CA ALA A 483 40.87 -10.45 0.77
C ALA A 483 40.86 -8.96 0.39
N THR A 484 41.60 -8.59 -0.65
CA THR A 484 41.64 -7.22 -1.19
C THR A 484 40.33 -6.81 -1.87
N ARG A 485 39.74 -7.69 -2.70
CA ARG A 485 38.46 -7.39 -3.40
C ARG A 485 37.22 -7.47 -2.51
N THR A 486 37.23 -8.28 -1.44
CA THR A 486 36.13 -8.35 -0.47
C THR A 486 36.01 -7.02 0.29
N MET A 487 37.13 -6.35 0.59
CA MET A 487 37.11 -5.01 1.17
C MET A 487 36.54 -3.96 0.22
N GLU A 488 36.84 -4.03 -1.09
CA GLU A 488 36.26 -3.13 -2.10
C GLU A 488 34.74 -3.36 -2.28
N TYR A 489 34.30 -4.61 -2.41
CA TYR A 489 32.88 -4.97 -2.55
C TYR A 489 32.06 -4.58 -1.31
N THR A 490 32.56 -4.85 -0.10
CA THR A 490 31.87 -4.46 1.14
C THR A 490 31.79 -2.94 1.30
N THR A 491 32.80 -2.19 0.84
CA THR A 491 32.79 -0.73 0.85
C THR A 491 31.77 -0.16 -0.15
N ALA A 492 31.66 -0.76 -1.35
CA ALA A 492 30.66 -0.38 -2.36
C ALA A 492 29.21 -0.69 -1.89
N GLN A 493 28.99 -1.87 -1.31
CA GLN A 493 27.69 -2.28 -0.76
C GLN A 493 27.25 -1.34 0.38
N GLN A 494 28.15 -1.00 1.31
CA GLN A 494 27.86 -0.13 2.45
C GLN A 494 27.56 1.32 2.02
N LYS A 495 28.27 1.85 1.01
CA LYS A 495 28.02 3.19 0.43
C LYS A 495 26.68 3.28 -0.31
N TYR A 496 26.21 2.17 -0.89
CA TYR A 496 24.90 2.09 -1.56
C TYR A 496 23.74 2.08 -0.55
N PHE A 497 23.80 1.22 0.48
CA PHE A 497 22.74 1.12 1.48
C PHE A 497 22.65 2.35 2.40
N SER A 498 23.78 3.01 2.71
CA SER A 498 23.76 4.27 3.48
C SER A 498 23.04 5.40 2.73
N ASN A 499 23.08 5.40 1.39
CA ASN A 499 22.42 6.39 0.54
C ASN A 499 20.92 6.12 0.32
N TYR A 500 20.43 4.90 0.56
CA TYR A 500 19.02 4.53 0.45
C TYR A 500 18.20 4.81 1.73
N SER A 501 18.83 4.81 2.90
CA SER A 501 18.18 5.05 4.20
C SER A 501 17.42 6.40 4.36
N PRO A 502 17.75 7.50 3.65
CA PRO A 502 16.97 8.75 3.72
C PRO A 502 15.88 8.89 2.64
N VAL A 503 15.91 8.14 1.53
CA VAL A 503 15.03 8.38 0.36
C VAL A 503 13.61 7.87 0.58
N ILE A 504 13.45 6.77 1.31
CA ILE A 504 12.13 6.15 1.58
C ILE A 504 11.30 7.01 2.56
N GLY A 505 11.96 7.80 3.43
CA GLY A 505 11.30 8.65 4.43
C GLY A 505 10.68 9.94 3.87
N CYS A 506 11.16 10.45 2.73
CA CYS A 506 10.71 11.74 2.18
C CYS A 506 9.58 11.64 1.13
N ALA A 507 9.29 10.46 0.58
CA ALA A 507 8.41 10.32 -0.59
C ALA A 507 6.91 10.05 -0.28
N PHE A 508 6.51 9.95 0.98
CA PHE A 508 5.13 9.63 1.38
C PHE A 508 4.18 10.86 1.40
N LYS A 509 4.10 11.62 0.30
CA LYS A 509 3.08 12.66 0.12
C LYS A 509 2.32 12.62 -1.20
N SER A 510 2.35 11.51 -1.94
CA SER A 510 1.67 11.46 -3.24
C SER A 510 1.20 10.05 -3.57
N ASP A 511 -0.12 9.90 -3.69
CA ASP A 511 -0.95 8.89 -4.36
C ASP A 511 -0.46 7.42 -4.55
N PRO A 512 -1.38 6.44 -4.49
CA PRO A 512 -1.05 5.01 -4.63
C PRO A 512 -0.41 4.61 -5.98
N TYR A 513 -0.45 5.47 -7.01
CA TYR A 513 0.28 5.26 -8.27
C TYR A 513 1.80 5.48 -8.15
N THR A 514 2.26 6.24 -7.16
CA THR A 514 3.68 6.54 -6.94
C THR A 514 4.44 5.32 -6.43
N VAL A 515 3.77 4.35 -5.79
CA VAL A 515 4.41 3.10 -5.33
C VAL A 515 4.80 2.21 -6.52
N GLN A 516 3.99 2.17 -7.58
CA GLN A 516 4.33 1.43 -8.81
C GLN A 516 5.45 2.12 -9.60
N VAL A 517 5.44 3.46 -9.69
CA VAL A 517 6.55 4.21 -10.31
C VAL A 517 7.83 4.06 -9.50
N LEU A 518 7.78 4.06 -8.16
CA LEU A 518 8.95 3.77 -7.31
C LEU A 518 9.49 2.36 -7.50
N VAL A 519 8.63 1.35 -7.72
CA VAL A 519 9.06 -0.02 -8.03
C VAL A 519 9.69 -0.08 -9.43
N PHE A 520 9.12 0.60 -10.42
CA PHE A 520 9.69 0.66 -11.77
C PHE A 520 10.96 1.51 -11.85
N ASP A 521 11.08 2.62 -11.12
CA ASP A 521 12.30 3.44 -11.05
C ASP A 521 13.39 2.72 -10.24
N SER A 522 13.02 2.01 -9.17
CA SER A 522 13.96 1.16 -8.43
C SER A 522 14.47 0.02 -9.31
N ILE A 523 13.58 -0.66 -10.06
CA ILE A 523 13.94 -1.76 -10.97
C ILE A 523 14.72 -1.24 -12.19
N SER A 524 14.32 -0.10 -12.78
CA SER A 524 14.98 0.54 -13.93
C SER A 524 16.37 1.07 -13.56
N HIS A 525 16.55 1.66 -12.37
CA HIS A 525 17.87 2.04 -11.89
C HIS A 525 18.73 0.83 -11.50
N ILE A 526 18.16 -0.24 -10.94
CA ILE A 526 18.86 -1.51 -10.69
C ILE A 526 19.30 -2.16 -12.02
N LEU A 527 18.47 -2.12 -13.07
CA LEU A 527 18.80 -2.59 -14.42
C LEU A 527 19.85 -1.71 -15.11
N SER A 528 19.77 -0.38 -14.96
CA SER A 528 20.79 0.55 -15.46
C SER A 528 22.14 0.38 -14.74
N LEU A 529 22.11 -0.01 -13.46
CA LEU A 529 23.29 -0.38 -12.67
C LEU A 529 23.90 -1.71 -13.15
N LEU A 530 23.09 -2.72 -13.48
CA LEU A 530 23.56 -3.98 -14.04
C LEU A 530 24.22 -3.81 -15.42
N CYS A 531 23.72 -2.89 -16.26
CA CYS A 531 24.40 -2.52 -17.52
C CYS A 531 25.78 -1.88 -17.27
N HIS A 532 25.95 -1.10 -16.20
CA HIS A 532 27.26 -0.55 -15.83
C HIS A 532 28.21 -1.60 -15.23
N PHE A 533 27.70 -2.52 -14.40
CA PHE A 533 28.47 -3.62 -13.79
C PHE A 533 28.91 -4.70 -14.80
N THR A 534 28.12 -4.96 -15.84
CA THR A 534 28.51 -5.85 -16.96
C THR A 534 29.49 -5.19 -17.94
N CYS A 535 29.46 -3.86 -18.08
CA CYS A 535 30.45 -3.11 -18.85
C CYS A 535 31.83 -3.04 -18.15
N ASP A 536 31.89 -2.84 -16.83
CA ASP A 536 33.18 -2.76 -16.11
C ASP A 536 33.90 -4.11 -15.99
N THR A 537 33.15 -5.22 -15.95
CA THR A 537 33.72 -6.58 -16.02
C THR A 537 34.30 -6.89 -17.40
N ASN A 538 33.69 -6.40 -18.48
CA ASN A 538 34.23 -6.53 -19.84
C ASN A 538 35.41 -5.57 -20.12
N PHE A 539 35.44 -4.39 -19.51
CA PHE A 539 36.56 -3.44 -19.65
C PHE A 539 37.82 -3.94 -18.94
N SER A 540 37.68 -4.62 -17.79
CA SER A 540 38.81 -5.22 -17.07
C SER A 540 39.34 -6.49 -17.76
N ALA A 541 38.47 -7.26 -18.43
CA ALA A 541 38.88 -8.41 -19.26
C ALA A 541 39.67 -7.98 -20.51
N THR A 542 39.25 -6.89 -21.18
CA THR A 542 39.96 -6.35 -22.36
C THR A 542 41.30 -5.70 -22.00
N VAL A 543 41.44 -5.09 -20.82
CA VAL A 543 42.74 -4.58 -20.33
C VAL A 543 43.70 -5.71 -20.00
N LYS A 544 43.20 -6.87 -19.56
CA LYS A 544 44.02 -8.06 -19.26
C LYS A 544 44.50 -8.77 -20.54
N GLU A 545 43.64 -8.89 -21.56
CA GLU A 545 44.03 -9.40 -22.89
C GLU A 545 45.05 -8.49 -23.59
N LYS A 546 45.00 -7.17 -23.36
CA LYS A 546 45.96 -6.22 -23.93
C LYS A 546 47.33 -6.30 -23.24
N LYS A 547 47.35 -6.59 -21.94
CA LYS A 547 48.58 -6.73 -21.14
C LYS A 547 49.27 -8.08 -21.37
N GLU A 548 48.51 -9.16 -21.57
CA GLU A 548 49.06 -10.48 -21.94
C GLU A 548 49.57 -10.55 -23.39
N ARG A 549 49.12 -9.65 -24.30
CA ARG A 549 49.71 -9.48 -25.64
C ARG A 549 50.99 -8.65 -25.67
N GLU A 550 51.17 -7.72 -24.73
CA GLU A 550 52.39 -6.91 -24.62
C GLU A 550 53.53 -7.63 -23.89
N GLU A 551 53.23 -8.69 -23.11
CA GLU A 551 54.26 -9.54 -22.46
C GLU A 551 54.68 -10.75 -23.32
N ASN A 552 54.00 -11.05 -24.42
CA ASN A 552 54.30 -12.16 -25.35
C ASN A 552 54.76 -11.69 -26.75
N SER A 553 55.06 -10.40 -26.92
CA SER A 553 55.77 -9.81 -28.08
C SER A 553 57.09 -9.21 -27.62
#